data_AF-A0A8K0C8P6-F1
#
_entry.id   AF-A0A8K0C8P6-F1
#
_cell.length_a   1.000
_cell.length_b   1.000
_cell.length_c   1.000
_cell.angle_alpha   90.00
_cell.angle_beta   90.00
_cell.angle_gamma   90.00
#
_symmetry.space_group_name_H-M   'P 1'
#
loop_
_entity.id
_entity.type
_entity.pdbx_description
1 polymer ?
#
loop_
_entity_poly.entity_id
_entity_poly.type
_entity_poly.pdbx_seq_one_letter_code
_entity_poly.pdbx_strand_id
1 'polypeptide(L)'
;MFIKTKPVRFGFKIWMLCGSDGYLYNTDIYHGRSADNNKEPLGTRADYRSDGHLIFVKWNDNAIVTVGSNHYGVTPLHKTARRVKEEHKKDVQQPNAMKKYNERMGRVDLLD
;
A
#
# COMPACT_ATOMS: atom_id res chain seq x y z
N MET A 1 5.30 -10.60 18.38
CA MET A 1 4.04 -10.62 17.58
C MET A 1 3.93 -11.96 16.86
N PHE A 2 2.73 -12.56 16.80
CA PHE A 2 2.50 -13.77 15.99
C PHE A 2 2.18 -13.41 14.53
N ILE A 3 2.87 -14.03 13.57
CA ILE A 3 2.73 -13.77 12.12
C ILE A 3 2.45 -15.10 11.40
N LYS A 4 1.18 -15.35 11.09
CA LYS A 4 0.70 -16.64 10.59
C LYS A 4 1.35 -17.10 9.27
N THR A 5 1.75 -16.17 8.41
CA THR A 5 2.22 -16.44 7.04
C THR A 5 3.73 -16.43 6.87
N LYS A 6 4.51 -16.18 7.92
CA LYS A 6 5.98 -16.21 7.86
C LYS A 6 6.53 -17.58 8.31
N PRO A 7 7.67 -18.03 7.76
CA PRO A 7 8.31 -19.30 8.16
C PRO A 7 8.57 -19.38 9.66
N VAL A 8 9.06 -18.27 10.25
CA VAL A 8 9.15 -18.09 11.70
C VAL A 8 7.95 -17.27 12.16
N ARG A 9 7.11 -17.89 13.00
CA ARG A 9 5.79 -17.34 13.34
C ARG A 9 5.79 -16.38 14.52
N PHE A 10 6.86 -16.30 15.30
CA PHE A 10 6.98 -15.40 16.44
C PHE A 10 8.22 -14.53 16.29
N GLY A 11 8.04 -13.22 16.36
CA GLY A 11 9.15 -12.27 16.27
C GLY A 11 8.73 -10.82 16.42
N PHE A 12 9.70 -9.94 16.20
CA PHE A 12 9.49 -8.50 16.08
C PHE A 12 9.13 -8.17 14.63
N LYS A 13 8.22 -7.22 14.45
CA LYS A 13 7.87 -6.72 13.12
C LYS A 13 8.49 -5.34 12.95
N ILE A 14 9.30 -5.19 11.91
CA ILE A 14 9.96 -3.94 11.54
C ILE A 14 9.44 -3.56 10.16
N TRP A 15 9.06 -2.30 10.00
CA TRP A 15 8.76 -1.70 8.71
C TRP A 15 10.03 -1.06 8.18
N MET A 16 10.29 -1.23 6.88
CA MET A 16 11.50 -0.73 6.24
C MET A 16 11.12 0.05 4.98
N LEU A 17 11.73 1.20 4.79
CA LEU A 17 11.72 1.94 3.53
C LEU A 17 13.03 1.64 2.81
N CYS A 18 12.96 0.90 1.71
CA CYS A 18 14.11 0.60 0.87
C CYS A 18 13.99 1.23 -0.52
N GLY A 19 15.13 1.55 -1.12
CA GLY A 19 15.22 1.98 -2.51
C GLY A 19 14.96 0.84 -3.47
N SER A 20 14.84 1.17 -4.76
CA SER A 20 14.66 0.17 -5.82
C SER A 20 15.88 -0.74 -6.03
N ASP A 21 17.02 -0.32 -5.52
CA ASP A 21 18.31 -1.00 -5.46
C ASP A 21 18.48 -1.88 -4.20
N GLY A 22 17.53 -1.85 -3.28
CA GLY A 22 17.54 -2.64 -2.04
C GLY A 22 18.22 -1.93 -0.86
N TYR A 23 18.73 -0.71 -1.03
CA TYR A 23 19.32 0.05 0.09
C TYR A 23 18.26 0.50 1.09
N LEU A 24 18.56 0.34 2.37
CA LEU A 24 17.69 0.74 3.47
C LEU A 24 17.84 2.24 3.76
N TYR A 25 16.72 2.99 3.74
CA TYR A 25 16.70 4.42 4.03
C TYR A 25 16.08 4.74 5.40
N ASN A 26 15.04 4.00 5.80
CA ASN A 26 14.37 4.22 7.09
C ASN A 26 13.81 2.91 7.66
N THR A 27 13.71 2.82 8.99
CA THR A 27 13.13 1.68 9.70
C THR A 27 12.24 2.14 10.84
N ASP A 28 11.06 1.55 10.97
CA ASP A 28 10.15 1.79 12.10
C ASP A 28 9.73 0.46 12.73
N ILE A 29 9.82 0.36 14.07
CA ILE A 29 9.39 -0.83 14.80
C ILE A 29 7.86 -0.81 14.90
N TYR A 30 7.21 -1.97 14.74
CA TYR A 30 5.76 -2.06 14.90
C TYR A 30 5.36 -2.19 16.37
N HIS A 31 4.54 -1.25 16.85
CA HIS A 31 4.15 -1.14 18.26
C HIS A 31 2.74 -1.69 18.58
N GLY A 32 2.01 -2.25 17.61
CA GLY A 32 0.63 -2.72 17.80
C GLY A 32 -0.41 -1.93 16.99
N ARG A 33 -1.69 -2.33 17.09
CA ARG A 33 -2.80 -1.74 16.33
C ARG A 33 -3.50 -0.65 17.16
N SER A 34 -3.67 0.55 16.61
CA SER A 34 -4.52 1.61 17.19
C SER A 34 -6.02 1.35 16.90
N ALA A 35 -6.90 1.84 17.77
CA ALA A 35 -8.30 1.40 17.90
C ALA A 35 -9.33 2.07 16.94
N ASP A 36 -8.90 2.84 15.94
CA ASP A 36 -9.85 3.53 15.04
C ASP A 36 -10.45 2.59 13.98
N ASN A 37 -11.78 2.55 13.89
CA ASN A 37 -12.57 1.54 13.16
C ASN A 37 -13.46 2.09 12.03
N ASN A 38 -13.28 3.30 11.53
CA ASN A 38 -14.08 3.80 10.39
C ASN A 38 -13.60 3.19 9.06
N LYS A 39 -14.35 2.22 8.53
CA LYS A 39 -14.11 1.60 7.21
C LYS A 39 -15.19 2.05 6.21
N GLU A 40 -14.76 2.77 5.19
CA GLU A 40 -15.58 3.19 4.04
C GLU A 40 -15.68 2.06 2.98
N PRO A 41 -16.70 2.05 2.09
CA PRO A 41 -16.89 1.01 1.07
C PRO A 41 -15.82 0.97 -0.04
N LEU A 42 -15.52 -0.24 -0.52
CA LEU A 42 -14.50 -0.60 -1.52
C LEU A 42 -14.58 0.25 -2.80
N GLY A 43 -13.45 0.83 -3.23
CA GLY A 43 -13.30 1.51 -4.53
C GLY A 43 -14.00 2.87 -4.64
N THR A 44 -14.65 3.35 -3.57
CA THR A 44 -15.54 4.51 -3.63
C THR A 44 -14.79 5.85 -3.69
N ARG A 45 -13.52 5.91 -3.24
CA ARG A 45 -12.79 7.17 -3.17
C ARG A 45 -11.27 6.99 -3.29
N ALA A 46 -10.66 7.73 -4.21
CA ALA A 46 -9.22 7.99 -4.24
C ALA A 46 -9.01 9.45 -3.81
N ASP A 47 -8.49 9.65 -2.60
CA ASP A 47 -8.11 10.98 -2.11
C ASP A 47 -6.61 11.18 -2.30
N TYR A 48 -6.19 12.42 -2.53
CA TYR A 48 -4.77 12.75 -2.51
C TYR A 48 -4.51 14.09 -1.83
N ARG A 49 -3.34 14.21 -1.23
CA ARG A 49 -2.79 15.45 -0.67
C ARG A 49 -1.38 15.62 -1.22
N SER A 50 -1.02 16.82 -1.62
CA SER A 50 0.33 17.13 -2.10
C SER A 50 0.79 18.47 -1.57
N ASP A 51 2.08 18.58 -1.28
CA ASP A 51 2.77 19.82 -0.91
C ASP A 51 3.62 20.38 -2.08
N GLY A 52 3.50 19.79 -3.27
CA GLY A 52 4.29 20.12 -4.46
C GLY A 52 5.55 19.27 -4.66
N HIS A 53 6.10 18.65 -3.61
CA HIS A 53 7.26 17.75 -3.68
C HIS A 53 6.91 16.29 -3.37
N LEU A 54 5.98 16.09 -2.44
CA LEU A 54 5.37 14.81 -2.13
C LEU A 54 3.88 14.83 -2.45
N ILE A 55 3.38 13.67 -2.85
CA ILE A 55 1.96 13.36 -2.98
C ILE A 55 1.66 12.09 -2.21
N PHE A 56 0.68 12.17 -1.33
CA PHE A 56 0.09 11.02 -0.66
C PHE A 56 -1.22 10.69 -1.36
N VAL A 57 -1.34 9.46 -1.85
CA VAL A 57 -2.53 8.93 -2.51
C VAL A 57 -3.14 7.87 -1.61
N LYS A 58 -4.36 8.12 -1.15
CA LYS A 58 -5.18 7.20 -0.38
C LYS A 58 -6.19 6.54 -1.32
N TRP A 59 -6.18 5.22 -1.39
CA TRP A 59 -7.09 4.44 -2.23
C TRP A 59 -7.80 3.38 -1.39
N ASN A 60 -9.12 3.33 -1.52
CA ASN A 60 -9.92 2.34 -0.82
C ASN A 60 -10.01 1.04 -1.63
N ASP A 61 -9.23 0.03 -1.24
CA ASP A 61 -9.42 -1.36 -1.68
C ASP A 61 -10.01 -2.16 -0.50
N ASN A 62 -9.73 -3.46 -0.33
CA ASN A 62 -10.32 -4.29 0.73
C ASN A 62 -9.97 -3.77 2.13
N ALA A 63 -8.88 -3.00 2.19
CA ALA A 63 -8.62 -2.01 3.22
C ALA A 63 -8.15 -0.71 2.54
N ILE A 64 -8.19 0.39 3.29
CA ILE A 64 -7.62 1.66 2.85
C ILE A 64 -6.10 1.51 2.76
N VAL A 65 -5.55 1.83 1.59
CA VAL A 65 -4.10 1.86 1.34
C VAL A 65 -3.69 3.30 1.08
N THR A 66 -2.60 3.76 1.71
CA THR A 66 -2.01 5.07 1.44
C THR A 66 -0.60 4.88 0.90
N VAL A 67 -0.29 5.49 -0.25
CA VAL A 67 1.04 5.49 -0.87
C VAL A 67 1.55 6.92 -0.93
N GLY A 68 2.75 7.16 -0.40
CA GLY A 68 3.50 8.38 -0.62
C GLY A 68 4.39 8.26 -1.86
N SER A 69 4.44 9.29 -2.68
CA SER A 69 5.34 9.37 -3.83
C SER A 69 5.83 10.80 -4.03
N ASN A 70 7.03 10.95 -4.56
CA ASN A 70 7.58 12.23 -5.00
C ASN A 70 7.46 12.45 -6.52
N HIS A 71 7.00 11.43 -7.26
CA HIS A 71 7.06 11.42 -8.72
C HIS A 71 5.77 10.93 -9.39
N TYR A 72 5.06 9.99 -8.77
CA TYR A 72 3.85 9.41 -9.33
C TYR A 72 2.63 9.78 -8.49
N GLY A 73 1.66 10.45 -9.10
CA GLY A 73 0.41 10.86 -8.46
C GLY A 73 -0.80 10.01 -8.85
N VAL A 74 -1.98 10.64 -8.85
CA VAL A 74 -3.23 9.93 -9.17
C VAL A 74 -3.36 9.64 -10.67
N THR A 75 -2.93 10.57 -11.51
CA THR A 75 -3.09 10.50 -12.97
C THR A 75 -1.85 9.92 -13.68
N PRO A 76 -2.03 9.22 -14.82
CA PRO A 76 -3.31 8.79 -15.38
C PRO A 76 -3.94 7.64 -14.57
N LEU A 77 -5.27 7.59 -14.54
CA LEU A 77 -6.00 6.48 -13.91
C LEU A 77 -5.92 5.23 -14.78
N HIS A 78 -5.70 4.07 -14.17
CA HIS A 78 -5.65 2.77 -14.84
C HIS A 78 -6.86 1.93 -14.43
N LYS A 79 -7.41 1.12 -15.34
CA LYS A 79 -8.41 0.11 -14.97
C LYS A 79 -7.70 -1.10 -14.39
N THR A 80 -8.19 -1.59 -13.25
CA THR A 80 -7.69 -2.82 -12.61
C THR A 80 -8.87 -3.70 -12.24
N ALA A 81 -8.82 -4.98 -12.60
CA ALA A 81 -9.87 -5.92 -12.26
C ALA A 81 -9.68 -6.38 -10.80
N ARG A 82 -10.67 -6.13 -9.95
CA ARG A 82 -10.69 -6.58 -8.55
C ARG A 82 -11.77 -7.63 -8.36
N ARG A 83 -11.46 -8.64 -7.54
CA ARG A 83 -12.42 -9.65 -7.12
C ARG A 83 -13.16 -9.12 -5.89
N VAL A 84 -14.47 -8.95 -6.01
CA VAL A 84 -15.34 -8.60 -4.88
C VAL A 84 -15.84 -9.91 -4.27
N LYS A 85 -15.97 -9.96 -2.94
CA LYS A 85 -16.57 -11.11 -2.26
C LYS A 85 -18.01 -11.25 -2.77
N GLU A 86 -18.40 -12.45 -3.16
CA GLU A 86 -19.76 -12.82 -3.63
C GLU A 86 -20.15 -12.39 -5.06
N GLU A 87 -19.29 -11.70 -5.82
CA GLU A 87 -19.58 -11.26 -7.20
C GLU A 87 -18.49 -11.62 -8.25
N HIS A 88 -18.81 -11.42 -9.53
CA HIS A 88 -17.86 -11.41 -10.65
C HIS A 88 -16.83 -10.28 -10.52
N LYS A 89 -15.70 -10.40 -11.24
CA LYS A 89 -14.64 -9.37 -11.26
C LYS A 89 -15.23 -8.01 -11.64
N LYS A 90 -14.92 -6.97 -10.84
CA LYS A 90 -15.30 -5.59 -11.11
C LYS A 90 -14.08 -4.80 -11.57
N ASP A 91 -14.24 -4.03 -12.64
CA ASP A 91 -13.23 -3.06 -13.06
C ASP A 91 -13.31 -1.83 -12.15
N VAL A 92 -12.20 -1.56 -11.48
CA VAL A 92 -12.06 -0.40 -10.58
C VAL A 92 -10.99 0.52 -11.14
N GLN A 93 -11.18 1.83 -10.98
CA GLN A 93 -10.16 2.80 -11.33
C GLN A 93 -9.06 2.82 -10.24
N GLN A 94 -7.83 2.57 -10.66
CA GLN A 94 -6.63 2.55 -9.82
C GLN A 94 -5.74 3.75 -10.14
N PRO A 95 -5.29 4.50 -9.13
CA PRO A 95 -4.32 5.58 -9.29
C PRO A 95 -2.98 5.12 -9.89
N ASN A 96 -2.30 5.98 -10.66
CA ASN A 96 -0.99 5.69 -11.24
C ASN A 96 0.06 5.32 -10.17
N ALA A 97 0.09 6.06 -9.06
CA ALA A 97 0.96 5.78 -7.92
C ALA A 97 0.81 4.34 -7.40
N MET A 98 -0.43 3.86 -7.27
CA MET A 98 -0.72 2.51 -6.81
C MET A 98 -0.21 1.45 -7.81
N LYS A 99 -0.36 1.71 -9.11
CA LYS A 99 0.14 0.80 -10.14
C LYS A 99 1.66 0.72 -10.11
N LYS A 100 2.32 1.88 -10.06
CA LYS A 100 3.79 1.97 -9.98
C LYS A 100 4.37 1.36 -8.72
N TYR A 101 3.67 1.50 -7.60
CA TYR A 101 4.01 0.81 -6.37
C TYR A 101 3.96 -0.71 -6.55
N ASN A 102 2.86 -1.26 -7.08
CA ASN A 102 2.72 -2.70 -7.31
C ASN A 102 3.77 -3.27 -8.28
N GLU A 103 4.13 -2.53 -9.33
CA GLU A 103 5.20 -2.91 -10.27
C GLU A 103 6.58 -3.06 -9.60
N ARG A 104 6.80 -2.34 -8.49
CA ARG A 104 8.08 -2.30 -7.76
C ARG A 104 8.02 -2.96 -6.38
N MET A 105 6.87 -3.51 -6.00
CA MET A 105 6.74 -4.27 -4.75
C MET A 105 7.65 -5.49 -4.77
N GLY A 106 8.12 -5.90 -3.59
CA GLY A 106 9.01 -7.04 -3.45
C GLY A 106 10.50 -6.70 -3.40
N ARG A 107 10.88 -5.42 -3.51
CA ARG A 107 12.28 -4.99 -3.40
C ARG A 107 12.83 -5.09 -1.97
N VAL A 108 11.97 -4.88 -0.97
CA VAL A 108 12.35 -5.12 0.44
C VAL A 108 12.65 -6.60 0.68
N ASP A 109 11.93 -7.51 0.01
CA ASP A 109 12.19 -8.95 0.09
C ASP A 109 13.52 -9.37 -0.57
N LEU A 110 14.26 -8.46 -1.23
CA LEU A 110 15.66 -8.73 -1.65
C LEU A 110 16.65 -8.57 -0.49
N LEU A 111 16.26 -7.88 0.57
CA LEU A 111 17.06 -7.64 1.78
C LEU A 111 16.74 -8.67 2.90
N ASP A 112 15.55 -9.28 2.88
CA ASP A 112 15.04 -10.29 3.83
C ASP A 112 15.50 -11.71 3.43
#